data_AF-A0A925L4D5-F1
#
_entry.id   AF-A0A925L4D5-F1
#
_cell.length_a   1.000
_cell.length_b   1.000
_cell.length_c   1.000
_cell.angle_alpha   90.00
_cell.angle_beta   90.00
_cell.angle_gamma   90.00
#
_symmetry.space_group_name_H-M   'P 1'
#
loop_
_entity.id
_entity.type
_entity.pdbx_description
1 polymer ?
#
loop_
_entity_poly.entity_id
_entity_poly.type
_entity_poly.pdbx_seq_one_letter_code
_entity_poly.pdbx_strand_id
1 'polypeptide(L)'
;LNLDEIVAEMKAAHAVGQDVARVHSGDPSIYGATAEQMRRLDVLGIPYDVTPGVPAFAAAAAALATELTLPDVSQSIIVTRTAMRSSAMPAGEDLTTLGKSGATLAIHLSVNNLKNVVDELTPLYGADCPVVVAYRVSWPDQAFVQGTLADIRDKVKAAGFTRTALILVGRVLGGAEFTDSRLYAADHTHVLRPAK
;
A
#
# COMPACT_ATOMS: atom_id res chain seq x y z
N LEU A 1 -19.79 12.28 10.41
CA LEU A 1 -20.44 11.15 11.07
C LEU A 1 -19.39 10.36 11.83
N ASN A 2 -19.60 10.10 13.11
CA ASN A 2 -18.83 9.13 13.89
C ASN A 2 -19.31 7.69 13.61
N LEU A 3 -18.66 6.68 14.19
CA LEU A 3 -19.01 5.27 13.95
C LEU A 3 -20.46 4.94 14.32
N ASP A 4 -20.94 5.43 15.46
CA ASP A 4 -22.29 5.15 15.94
C ASP A 4 -23.34 5.81 15.04
N GLU A 5 -23.11 7.04 14.60
CA GLU A 5 -23.95 7.74 13.62
C GLU A 5 -23.96 6.99 12.27
N ILE A 6 -22.79 6.54 11.80
CA ILE A 6 -22.68 5.73 10.57
C ILE A 6 -23.52 4.45 10.66
N VAL A 7 -23.41 3.71 11.77
CA VAL A 7 -24.16 2.48 11.99
C VAL A 7 -25.65 2.76 12.14
N ALA A 8 -26.03 3.88 12.77
CA ALA A 8 -27.43 4.29 12.90
C ALA A 8 -28.07 4.56 11.53
N GLU A 9 -27.37 5.23 10.61
CA GLU A 9 -27.85 5.44 9.23
C GLU A 9 -28.06 4.11 8.49
N MET A 10 -27.08 3.20 8.57
CA MET A 10 -27.19 1.88 7.93
C MET A 10 -28.36 1.06 8.51
N LYS A 11 -28.55 1.12 9.83
CA LYS A 11 -29.68 0.47 10.52
C LYS A 11 -31.02 1.08 10.10
N ALA A 12 -31.11 2.40 9.98
CA ALA A 12 -32.33 3.09 9.59
C ALA A 12 -32.74 2.71 8.15
N ALA A 13 -31.79 2.69 7.22
CA ALA A 13 -32.02 2.25 5.84
C ALA A 13 -32.45 0.77 5.77
N HIS A 14 -31.78 -0.11 6.52
CA HIS A 14 -32.15 -1.53 6.58
C HIS A 14 -33.57 -1.75 7.13
N ALA A 15 -33.98 -0.98 8.16
CA ALA A 15 -35.30 -1.09 8.77
C ALA A 15 -36.46 -0.76 7.80
N VAL A 16 -36.18 -0.03 6.73
CA VAL A 16 -37.15 0.31 5.67
C VAL A 16 -36.92 -0.49 4.38
N GLY A 17 -36.10 -1.55 4.42
CA GLY A 17 -35.86 -2.45 3.29
C GLY A 17 -35.02 -1.88 2.16
N GLN A 18 -34.15 -0.90 2.45
CA GLN A 18 -33.23 -0.32 1.47
C GLN A 18 -31.86 -1.02 1.48
N ASP A 19 -31.32 -1.23 0.29
CA ASP A 19 -29.92 -1.63 0.12
C ASP A 19 -29.00 -0.43 0.39
N VAL A 20 -27.85 -0.69 1.03
CA VAL A 20 -26.88 0.34 1.42
C VAL A 20 -25.55 0.12 0.72
N ALA A 21 -25.13 1.10 -0.07
CA ALA A 21 -23.79 1.13 -0.66
C ALA A 21 -22.82 1.95 0.21
N ARG A 22 -21.92 1.28 0.92
CA ARG A 22 -20.87 1.93 1.72
C ARG A 22 -19.54 1.94 0.95
N VAL A 23 -19.22 3.06 0.31
CA VAL A 23 -18.02 3.18 -0.54
C VAL A 23 -16.79 3.57 0.28
N HIS A 24 -15.73 2.79 0.16
CA HIS A 24 -14.41 3.03 0.76
C HIS A 24 -13.37 3.30 -0.34
N SER A 25 -12.36 4.12 -0.01
CA SER A 25 -11.22 4.36 -0.91
C SER A 25 -10.31 3.14 -0.98
N GLY A 26 -9.86 2.80 -2.19
CA GLY A 26 -8.92 1.70 -2.39
C GLY A 26 -9.59 0.35 -2.18
N ASP A 27 -8.97 -0.50 -1.35
CA ASP A 27 -9.51 -1.80 -1.00
C ASP A 27 -9.94 -1.85 0.48
N PRO A 28 -11.15 -2.38 0.80
CA PRO A 28 -11.67 -2.49 2.16
C PRO A 28 -10.80 -3.26 3.16
N SER A 29 -9.88 -4.12 2.70
CA SER A 29 -9.03 -4.94 3.57
C SER A 29 -7.89 -4.16 4.22
N ILE A 30 -7.53 -2.97 3.70
CA ILE A 30 -6.32 -2.26 4.11
C ILE A 30 -6.66 -0.87 4.67
N TYR A 31 -6.49 -0.69 5.98
CA TYR A 31 -6.64 0.59 6.69
C TYR A 31 -7.99 1.32 6.49
N GLY A 32 -9.04 0.59 6.06
CA GLY A 32 -10.35 1.17 5.73
C GLY A 32 -11.31 1.36 6.91
N ALA A 33 -10.94 0.92 8.12
CA ALA A 33 -11.81 0.90 9.30
C ALA A 33 -13.18 0.21 9.05
N THR A 34 -13.17 -0.84 8.24
CA THR A 34 -14.36 -1.62 7.87
C THR A 34 -14.69 -2.67 8.91
N ALA A 35 -13.68 -3.24 9.58
CA ALA A 35 -13.85 -4.29 10.59
C ALA A 35 -14.75 -3.88 11.77
N GLU A 36 -14.63 -2.63 12.25
CA GLU A 36 -15.48 -2.12 13.34
C GLU A 36 -16.94 -1.93 12.92
N GLN A 37 -17.18 -1.56 11.66
CA GLN A 37 -18.53 -1.43 11.09
C GLN A 37 -19.16 -2.83 10.93
N MET A 38 -18.44 -3.77 10.31
CA MET A 38 -18.86 -5.16 10.13
C MET A 38 -19.25 -5.81 11.46
N ARG A 39 -18.42 -5.68 12.50
CA ARG A 39 -18.73 -6.20 13.84
C ARG A 39 -20.00 -5.61 14.45
N ARG A 40 -20.34 -4.35 14.13
CA ARG A 40 -21.59 -3.72 14.62
C ARG A 40 -22.79 -4.21 13.83
N LEU A 41 -22.65 -4.42 12.52
CA LEU A 41 -23.69 -5.02 11.68
C LEU A 41 -23.97 -6.47 12.08
N ASP A 42 -22.94 -7.25 12.40
CA ASP A 42 -23.07 -8.63 12.92
C ASP A 42 -23.95 -8.67 14.18
N VAL A 43 -23.70 -7.77 15.14
CA VAL A 43 -24.49 -7.66 16.39
C VAL A 43 -25.95 -7.28 16.11
N LEU A 44 -26.20 -6.49 15.06
CA LEU A 44 -27.54 -6.07 14.66
C LEU A 44 -28.27 -7.09 13.78
N GLY A 45 -27.60 -8.16 13.33
CA GLY A 45 -28.14 -9.12 12.37
C GLY A 45 -28.38 -8.53 10.98
N ILE A 46 -27.64 -7.47 10.60
CA ILE A 46 -27.77 -6.82 9.29
C ILE A 46 -26.79 -7.50 8.32
N PRO A 47 -27.27 -8.12 7.23
CA PRO A 47 -26.40 -8.78 6.25
C PRO A 47 -25.59 -7.75 5.45
N TYR A 48 -24.39 -8.14 5.04
CA TYR A 48 -23.53 -7.36 4.15
C TYR A 48 -22.66 -8.30 3.30
N ASP A 49 -22.14 -7.75 2.20
CA ASP A 49 -21.04 -8.34 1.45
C ASP A 49 -19.87 -7.34 1.37
N VAL A 50 -18.73 -7.81 0.84
CA VAL A 50 -17.55 -6.98 0.61
C VAL A 50 -17.13 -7.14 -0.84
N THR A 51 -17.22 -6.06 -1.60
CA THR A 51 -16.68 -5.99 -2.97
C THR A 51 -15.20 -5.57 -2.90
N PRO A 52 -14.25 -6.34 -3.43
CA PRO A 52 -12.84 -5.97 -3.43
C PRO A 52 -12.59 -4.74 -4.30
N GLY A 53 -11.58 -3.97 -3.93
CA GLY A 53 -11.13 -2.78 -4.65
C GLY A 53 -9.70 -2.91 -5.15
N VAL A 54 -9.20 -1.85 -5.79
CA VAL A 54 -7.80 -1.75 -6.21
C VAL A 54 -7.02 -0.99 -5.13
N PRO A 55 -6.09 -1.64 -4.40
CA PRO A 55 -5.33 -0.95 -3.37
C PRO A 55 -4.32 0.03 -3.98
N ALA A 56 -3.98 1.08 -3.21
CA ALA A 56 -3.16 2.19 -3.71
C ALA A 56 -1.77 1.75 -4.21
N PHE A 57 -1.15 0.73 -3.58
CA PHE A 57 0.15 0.22 -4.02
C PHE A 57 0.09 -0.50 -5.37
N ALA A 58 -0.99 -1.21 -5.66
CA ALA A 58 -1.21 -1.83 -6.96
C ALA A 58 -1.49 -0.77 -8.03
N ALA A 59 -2.33 0.23 -7.71
CA ALA A 59 -2.56 1.37 -8.59
C ALA A 59 -1.27 2.14 -8.91
N ALA A 60 -0.42 2.36 -7.91
CA ALA A 60 0.88 3.02 -8.08
C ALA A 60 1.83 2.21 -8.96
N ALA A 61 1.96 0.90 -8.70
CA ALA A 61 2.78 0.00 -9.52
C ALA A 61 2.34 0.00 -10.99
N ALA A 62 1.03 -0.08 -11.24
CA ALA A 62 0.47 -0.02 -12.60
C ALA A 62 0.77 1.33 -13.28
N ALA A 63 0.57 2.45 -12.58
CA ALA A 63 0.82 3.79 -13.12
C ALA A 63 2.31 4.07 -13.36
N LEU A 64 3.20 3.43 -12.61
CA LEU A 64 4.66 3.47 -12.79
C LEU A 64 5.16 2.44 -13.82
N ALA A 65 4.28 1.59 -14.37
CA ALA A 65 4.66 0.45 -15.20
C ALA A 65 5.79 -0.41 -14.57
N THR A 66 5.69 -0.65 -13.27
CA THR A 66 6.75 -1.31 -12.48
C THR A 66 6.19 -2.55 -11.78
N GLU A 67 6.87 -3.68 -11.93
CA GLU A 67 6.62 -4.87 -11.12
C GLU A 67 7.30 -4.72 -9.75
N LEU A 68 6.56 -4.92 -8.66
CA LEU A 68 7.09 -4.73 -7.29
C LEU A 68 7.88 -5.95 -6.77
N THR A 69 7.88 -7.04 -7.52
CA THR A 69 8.64 -8.26 -7.29
C THR A 69 9.47 -8.57 -8.52
N LEU A 70 10.77 -8.73 -8.36
CA LEU A 70 11.70 -9.05 -9.43
C LEU A 70 12.61 -10.21 -8.97
N PRO A 71 12.89 -11.18 -9.85
CA PRO A 71 13.89 -12.22 -9.57
C PRO A 71 15.20 -11.61 -9.09
N ASP A 72 15.87 -12.26 -8.14
CA ASP A 72 17.16 -11.82 -7.55
C ASP A 72 17.15 -10.48 -6.80
N VAL A 73 16.09 -9.67 -6.91
CA VAL A 73 16.00 -8.33 -6.32
C VAL A 73 15.01 -8.29 -5.15
N SER A 74 13.77 -8.71 -5.36
CA SER A 74 12.76 -8.76 -4.30
C SER A 74 11.62 -9.71 -4.65
N GLN A 75 11.30 -10.64 -3.76
CA GLN A 75 10.21 -11.61 -3.93
C GLN A 75 9.08 -11.37 -2.91
N SER A 76 9.06 -10.21 -2.27
CA SER A 76 8.12 -9.89 -1.22
C SER A 76 7.79 -8.41 -1.21
N ILE A 77 6.53 -8.11 -0.89
CA ILE A 77 6.04 -6.75 -0.68
C ILE A 77 5.49 -6.68 0.74
N ILE A 78 5.95 -5.69 1.51
CA ILE A 78 5.42 -5.41 2.84
C ILE A 78 4.54 -4.16 2.74
N VAL A 79 3.24 -4.33 2.95
CA VAL A 79 2.30 -3.23 3.10
C VAL A 79 2.25 -2.83 4.56
N THR A 80 2.69 -1.61 4.87
CA THR A 80 2.78 -1.12 6.25
C THR A 80 2.46 0.37 6.33
N ARG A 81 2.60 0.95 7.52
CA ARG A 81 2.51 2.38 7.82
C ARG A 81 3.45 2.70 8.99
N THR A 82 3.67 3.97 9.28
CA THR A 82 4.39 4.36 10.50
C THR A 82 3.42 4.61 11.66
N ALA A 83 3.95 4.57 12.88
CA ALA A 83 3.25 5.13 14.02
C ALA A 83 2.87 6.60 13.72
N MET A 84 1.65 6.98 14.10
CA MET A 84 1.15 8.36 14.00
C MET A 84 0.59 8.75 15.35
N ARG A 85 0.36 10.05 15.57
CA ARG A 85 -0.27 10.53 16.82
C ARG A 85 -1.60 9.81 17.16
N SER A 86 -2.32 9.36 16.14
CA SER A 86 -3.61 8.69 16.28
C SER A 86 -3.52 7.19 16.58
N SER A 87 -2.37 6.53 16.37
CA SER A 87 -2.22 5.09 16.58
C SER A 87 -0.76 4.65 16.66
N ALA A 88 -0.46 3.84 17.68
CA ALA A 88 0.79 3.09 17.77
C ALA A 88 0.80 1.91 16.80
N MET A 89 2.00 1.41 16.49
CA MET A 89 2.16 0.12 15.80
C MET A 89 2.22 -1.01 16.84
N PRO A 90 1.73 -2.22 16.50
CA PRO A 90 2.02 -3.42 17.27
C PRO A 90 3.53 -3.65 17.41
N ALA A 91 3.93 -4.38 18.46
CA ALA A 91 5.33 -4.75 18.66
C ALA A 91 5.83 -5.59 17.47
N GLY A 92 6.99 -5.21 16.90
CA GLY A 92 7.61 -5.90 15.76
C GLY A 92 7.15 -5.42 14.38
N GLU A 93 6.22 -4.45 14.30
CA GLU A 93 5.78 -3.85 13.03
C GLU A 93 6.40 -2.47 12.76
N ASP A 94 7.49 -2.12 13.46
CA ASP A 94 8.28 -0.93 13.16
C ASP A 94 9.11 -1.10 11.87
N LEU A 95 9.50 0.01 11.24
CA LEU A 95 10.19 -0.04 9.94
C LEU A 95 11.59 -0.64 10.07
N THR A 96 12.26 -0.44 11.20
CA THR A 96 13.56 -1.06 11.47
C THR A 96 13.44 -2.59 11.51
N THR A 97 12.38 -3.14 12.10
CA THR A 97 12.13 -4.59 12.15
C THR A 97 11.72 -5.12 10.78
N LEU A 98 10.70 -4.54 10.15
CA LEU A 98 10.19 -4.98 8.85
C LEU A 98 11.24 -4.83 7.74
N GLY A 99 12.01 -3.75 7.81
CA GLY A 99 13.03 -3.39 6.84
C GLY A 99 14.20 -4.38 6.76
N LYS A 100 14.48 -5.14 7.83
CA LYS A 100 15.55 -6.17 7.84
C LYS A 100 15.40 -7.24 6.75
N SER A 101 14.19 -7.45 6.26
CA SER A 101 13.92 -8.39 5.17
C SER A 101 14.52 -7.96 3.82
N GLY A 102 14.78 -6.67 3.62
CA GLY A 102 15.17 -6.11 2.31
C GLY A 102 14.04 -6.10 1.26
N ALA A 103 12.81 -6.45 1.65
CA ALA A 103 11.65 -6.51 0.77
C ALA A 103 11.26 -5.12 0.23
N THR A 104 10.50 -5.09 -0.87
CA THR A 104 9.88 -3.84 -1.32
C THR A 104 8.84 -3.40 -0.28
N LEU A 105 8.93 -2.16 0.20
CA LEU A 105 8.02 -1.60 1.19
C LEU A 105 7.00 -0.67 0.54
N ALA A 106 5.72 -0.87 0.83
CA ALA A 106 4.62 0.01 0.45
C ALA A 106 4.02 0.67 1.71
N ILE A 107 4.50 1.88 2.03
CA ILE A 107 4.26 2.57 3.29
C ILE A 107 3.15 3.60 3.12
N HIS A 108 1.97 3.29 3.66
CA HIS A 108 0.78 4.12 3.64
C HIS A 108 0.74 5.07 4.83
N LEU A 109 -0.05 6.15 4.73
CA LEU A 109 -0.35 7.08 5.84
C LEU A 109 0.88 7.75 6.49
N SER A 110 2.03 7.76 5.80
CA SER A 110 3.32 8.15 6.39
C SER A 110 4.04 9.31 5.71
N VAL A 111 3.44 9.99 4.71
CA VAL A 111 4.13 11.07 3.97
C VAL A 111 4.60 12.21 4.88
N ASN A 112 3.82 12.57 5.89
CA ASN A 112 4.21 13.59 6.88
C ASN A 112 5.29 13.08 7.87
N ASN A 113 5.52 11.78 7.91
CA ASN A 113 6.55 11.13 8.72
C ASN A 113 7.73 10.63 7.87
N LEU A 114 7.90 11.17 6.65
CA LEU A 114 8.93 10.73 5.71
C LEU A 114 10.35 10.85 6.27
N LYS A 115 10.60 11.79 7.18
CA LYS A 115 11.88 11.86 7.91
C LYS A 115 12.16 10.55 8.68
N ASN A 116 11.19 10.07 9.45
CA ASN A 116 11.34 8.83 10.22
C ASN A 116 11.51 7.62 9.29
N VAL A 117 10.77 7.59 8.17
CA VAL A 117 10.92 6.54 7.15
C VAL A 117 12.37 6.50 6.64
N VAL A 118 12.93 7.66 6.28
CA VAL A 118 14.32 7.75 5.82
C VAL A 118 15.30 7.34 6.92
N ASP A 119 15.14 7.87 8.14
CA ASP A 119 16.04 7.61 9.26
C ASP A 119 16.10 6.10 9.61
N GLU A 120 14.96 5.41 9.64
CA GLU A 120 14.90 3.99 9.98
C GLU A 120 15.37 3.06 8.84
N LEU A 121 15.11 3.42 7.59
CA LEU A 121 15.39 2.54 6.46
C LEU A 121 16.78 2.75 5.85
N THR A 122 17.38 3.95 5.95
CA THR A 122 18.70 4.24 5.37
C THR A 122 19.79 3.29 5.88
N PRO A 123 19.88 2.96 7.18
CA PRO A 123 20.87 2.00 7.68
C PRO A 123 20.71 0.57 7.14
N LEU A 124 19.52 0.21 6.65
CA LEU A 124 19.18 -1.14 6.20
C LEU A 124 19.26 -1.27 4.67
N TYR A 125 18.77 -0.28 3.94
CA TYR A 125 18.66 -0.32 2.48
C TYR A 125 19.78 0.44 1.75
N GLY A 126 20.51 1.31 2.46
CA GLY A 126 21.51 2.22 1.89
C GLY A 126 20.89 3.55 1.44
N ALA A 127 21.66 4.63 1.52
CA ALA A 127 21.20 5.98 1.16
C ALA A 127 20.88 6.12 -0.35
N ASP A 128 21.46 5.25 -1.17
CA ASP A 128 21.20 5.13 -2.61
C ASP A 128 19.94 4.30 -2.92
N CYS A 129 19.27 3.71 -1.93
CA CYS A 129 18.08 2.92 -2.17
C CYS A 129 16.98 3.75 -2.85
N PRO A 130 16.45 3.29 -4.00
CA PRO A 130 15.39 3.97 -4.71
C PRO A 130 14.09 4.13 -3.89
N VAL A 131 13.48 5.31 -4.03
CA VAL A 131 12.20 5.64 -3.42
C VAL A 131 11.31 6.33 -4.44
N VAL A 132 10.03 5.96 -4.45
CA VAL A 132 8.99 6.69 -5.19
C VAL A 132 7.90 7.11 -4.22
N VAL A 133 7.58 8.41 -4.21
CA VAL A 133 6.39 8.93 -3.53
C VAL A 133 5.32 9.22 -4.56
N ALA A 134 4.26 8.42 -4.53
CA ALA A 134 3.15 8.47 -5.45
C ALA A 134 1.97 9.24 -4.84
N TYR A 135 1.65 10.39 -5.40
CA TYR A 135 0.62 11.31 -4.91
C TYR A 135 -0.66 11.17 -5.73
N ARG A 136 -1.79 10.95 -5.03
CA ARG A 136 -3.14 10.86 -5.64
C ARG A 136 -3.17 10.05 -6.93
N VAL A 137 -2.55 8.88 -6.93
CA VAL A 137 -2.51 7.99 -8.10
C VAL A 137 -3.92 7.75 -8.64
N SER A 138 -4.08 7.78 -9.97
CA SER A 138 -5.36 7.74 -10.72
C SER A 138 -6.23 8.99 -10.69
N TRP A 139 -5.90 10.01 -9.88
CA TRP A 139 -6.61 11.29 -9.93
C TRP A 139 -6.08 12.15 -11.10
N PRO A 140 -6.85 13.15 -11.56
CA PRO A 140 -6.39 14.06 -12.63
C PRO A 140 -5.08 14.77 -12.32
N ASP A 141 -4.79 15.01 -11.04
CA ASP A 141 -3.57 15.66 -10.55
C ASP A 141 -2.54 14.68 -9.99
N GLN A 142 -2.58 13.41 -10.41
CA GLN A 142 -1.59 12.42 -9.98
C GLN A 142 -0.17 12.91 -10.29
N ALA A 143 0.75 12.59 -9.38
CA ALA A 143 2.16 12.94 -9.57
C ALA A 143 3.07 11.94 -8.85
N PHE A 144 4.29 11.82 -9.35
CA PHE A 144 5.32 10.97 -8.78
C PHE A 144 6.57 11.79 -8.48
N VAL A 145 7.13 11.58 -7.29
CA VAL A 145 8.46 12.08 -6.95
C VAL A 145 9.37 10.87 -6.81
N GLN A 146 10.40 10.81 -7.65
CA GLN A 146 11.40 9.74 -7.64
C GLN A 146 12.73 10.26 -7.07
N GLY A 147 13.38 9.42 -6.29
CA GLY A 147 14.65 9.75 -5.67
C GLY A 147 15.24 8.55 -4.95
N THR A 148 16.06 8.83 -3.96
CA THR A 148 16.63 7.83 -3.07
C THR A 148 16.35 8.18 -1.62
N LEU A 149 16.66 7.28 -0.69
CA LEU A 149 16.56 7.59 0.74
C LEU A 149 17.39 8.83 1.13
N ALA A 150 18.46 9.15 0.38
CA ALA A 150 19.26 10.36 0.59
C ALA A 150 18.54 11.68 0.26
N ASP A 151 17.67 11.71 -0.75
CA ASP A 151 17.16 12.97 -1.32
C ASP A 151 15.63 13.11 -1.35
N ILE A 152 14.90 12.01 -1.15
CA ILE A 152 13.45 11.96 -1.40
C ILE A 152 12.69 12.96 -0.54
N ARG A 153 13.14 13.17 0.71
CA ARG A 153 12.49 14.09 1.64
C ARG A 153 12.45 15.53 1.11
N ASP A 154 13.56 16.01 0.56
CA ASP A 154 13.65 17.38 0.07
C ASP A 154 12.85 17.55 -1.22
N LYS A 155 12.88 16.55 -2.10
CA LYS A 155 12.05 16.53 -3.32
C LYS A 155 10.56 16.55 -3.02
N VAL A 156 10.10 15.73 -2.06
CA VAL A 156 8.70 15.68 -1.64
C VAL A 156 8.27 16.99 -0.99
N LYS A 157 9.14 17.60 -0.18
CA LYS A 157 8.89 18.92 0.41
C LYS A 157 8.74 20.00 -0.65
N ALA A 158 9.60 20.00 -1.68
CA ALA A 158 9.50 20.93 -2.80
C ALA A 158 8.21 20.74 -3.62
N ALA A 159 7.74 19.51 -3.76
CA ALA A 159 6.48 19.19 -4.43
C ALA A 159 5.22 19.53 -3.61
N GLY A 160 5.36 19.81 -2.31
CA GLY A 160 4.24 20.19 -1.44
C GLY A 160 3.28 19.05 -1.08
N PHE A 161 3.71 17.79 -1.22
CA PHE A 161 2.84 16.64 -0.92
C PHE A 161 2.70 16.44 0.59
N THR A 162 1.52 16.78 1.13
CA THR A 162 1.24 16.73 2.58
C THR A 162 0.22 15.67 2.99
N ARG A 163 -0.51 15.08 2.03
CA ARG A 163 -1.56 14.06 2.27
C ARG A 163 -1.71 13.16 1.06
N THR A 164 -2.39 12.02 1.22
CA THR A 164 -2.77 11.13 0.11
C THR A 164 -1.59 10.76 -0.80
N ALA A 165 -0.49 10.35 -0.17
CA ALA A 165 0.68 9.86 -0.86
C ALA A 165 1.09 8.50 -0.29
N LEU A 166 1.47 7.61 -1.20
CA LEU A 166 2.08 6.32 -0.92
C LEU A 166 3.59 6.44 -1.08
N ILE A 167 4.35 5.89 -0.15
CA ILE A 167 5.81 5.79 -0.26
C ILE A 167 6.15 4.35 -0.65
N LEU A 168 6.81 4.16 -1.78
CA LEU A 168 7.40 2.90 -2.20
C LEU A 168 8.92 2.98 -1.99
N VAL A 169 9.50 2.02 -1.28
CA VAL A 169 10.95 1.91 -1.04
C VAL A 169 11.41 0.53 -1.49
N GLY A 170 12.46 0.44 -2.30
CA GLY A 170 13.02 -0.85 -2.68
C GLY A 170 13.85 -0.80 -3.95
N ARG A 171 14.77 -1.76 -4.08
CA ARG A 171 15.69 -1.87 -5.21
C ARG A 171 14.96 -2.10 -6.54
N VAL A 172 13.75 -2.67 -6.51
CA VAL A 172 12.90 -2.86 -7.70
C VAL A 172 12.53 -1.57 -8.42
N LEU A 173 12.59 -0.41 -7.73
CA LEU A 173 12.22 0.88 -8.30
C LEU A 173 13.36 1.55 -9.09
N GLY A 174 14.58 1.01 -9.03
CA GLY A 174 15.80 1.67 -9.50
C GLY A 174 16.50 1.04 -10.70
N GLY A 175 15.76 0.47 -11.65
CA GLY A 175 16.36 -0.12 -12.86
C GLY A 175 17.39 -1.21 -12.56
N ALA A 176 17.23 -1.93 -11.44
CA ALA A 176 18.10 -3.03 -11.08
C ALA A 176 18.15 -4.08 -12.20
N GLU A 177 19.32 -4.65 -12.47
CA GLU A 177 19.41 -5.83 -13.32
C GLU A 177 18.80 -7.03 -12.59
N PHE A 178 17.98 -7.80 -13.29
CA PHE A 178 17.37 -9.02 -12.79
C PHE A 178 17.35 -10.08 -13.89
N THR A 179 17.31 -11.36 -13.50
CA THR A 179 17.12 -12.44 -14.46
C THR A 179 15.66 -12.54 -14.90
N ASP A 180 15.44 -12.92 -16.15
CA ASP A 180 14.09 -13.17 -16.65
C ASP A 180 13.39 -14.25 -15.82
N SER A 181 12.13 -14.01 -15.47
CA SER A 181 11.32 -15.01 -14.81
C SER A 181 11.21 -16.27 -15.66
N ARG A 182 11.41 -17.42 -15.02
CA ARG A 182 11.26 -18.72 -15.68
C ARG A 182 9.81 -19.08 -16.03
N LEU A 183 8.83 -18.28 -15.58
CA LEU A 183 7.40 -18.48 -15.85
C LEU A 183 7.13 -18.69 -17.35
N TYR A 184 7.83 -17.95 -18.22
CA TYR A 184 7.68 -18.04 -19.67
C TYR A 184 8.92 -18.57 -20.40
N ALA A 185 9.99 -18.94 -19.70
CA ALA A 185 11.23 -19.44 -20.30
C ALA A 185 10.96 -20.60 -21.27
N ALA A 186 11.53 -20.58 -22.47
CA ALA A 186 11.15 -21.49 -23.56
C ALA A 186 11.30 -22.99 -23.23
N ASP A 187 12.24 -23.31 -22.33
CA ASP A 187 12.58 -24.65 -21.85
C ASP A 187 11.80 -25.05 -20.58
N HIS A 188 10.97 -24.16 -20.03
CA HIS A 188 10.18 -24.43 -18.83
C HIS A 188 8.86 -25.13 -19.17
N THR A 189 8.66 -26.33 -18.64
CA THR A 189 7.45 -27.11 -18.87
C THR A 189 6.42 -26.87 -17.78
N HIS A 190 5.16 -26.75 -18.16
CA HIS A 190 4.03 -26.65 -17.24
C HIS A 190 2.78 -27.28 -17.87
N VAL A 191 1.68 -27.35 -17.10
CA VAL A 191 0.45 -28.07 -17.50
C VAL A 191 -0.09 -27.64 -18.87
N LEU A 192 0.12 -26.38 -19.28
CA LEU A 192 -0.32 -25.82 -20.57
C LEU A 192 0.80 -25.75 -21.64
N ARG A 193 2.03 -26.13 -21.30
CA ARG A 193 3.19 -26.22 -22.20
C ARG A 193 4.02 -27.46 -21.85
N PRO A 194 3.59 -28.66 -22.28
CA PRO A 194 4.35 -29.89 -22.08
C PRO A 194 5.66 -29.86 -22.86
N ALA A 195 6.63 -30.67 -22.42
CA ALA A 195 7.86 -30.91 -23.17
C ALA A 195 7.51 -31.40 -24.58
N LYS A 196 8.19 -30.86 -25.59
CA LYS A 196 8.12 -31.39 -26.96
C LYS A 196 9.09 -32.55 -27.13
#